data_AF-A0A101INU5-F1
#
_entry.id   AF-A0A101INU5-F1
#
_cell.length_a   1.000
_cell.length_b   1.000
_cell.length_c   1.000
_cell.angle_alpha   90.00
_cell.angle_beta   90.00
_cell.angle_gamma   90.00
#
_symmetry.space_group_name_H-M   'P 1'
#
loop_
_entity.id
_entity.type
_entity.pdbx_description
1 polymer ?
#
loop_
_entity_poly.entity_id
_entity_poly.type
_entity_poly.pdbx_seq_one_letter_code
_entity_poly.pdbx_strand_id
1 'polypeptide(L)' 'MSEEISNIKVPPQDIEAEKSLLGSLMLEKEAITKIADIIRAEDFYKRNHQYIYQAIEDLFASGEPVDLIS' A
#
# COMPACT_ATOMS: atom_id res chain seq x y z
N MET A 1 28.56 15.81 16.57
CA MET A 1 28.55 14.41 17.06
C MET A 1 28.09 13.56 15.90
N SER A 2 29.05 13.07 15.13
CA SER A 2 28.98 11.89 14.24
C SER A 2 27.68 11.65 13.46
N GLU A 3 27.58 12.26 12.27
CA GLU A 3 26.78 11.73 11.14
C GLU A 3 27.41 10.41 10.63
N GLU A 4 27.44 9.38 11.46
CA GLU A 4 28.07 8.09 11.15
C GLU A 4 27.13 6.92 11.46
N ILE A 5 25.89 6.95 10.97
CA ILE A 5 25.13 5.70 10.75
C ILE A 5 24.20 5.87 9.54
N SER A 6 24.69 5.72 8.31
CA SER A 6 23.78 5.56 7.16
C SER A 6 24.32 4.67 6.04
N ASN A 7 25.25 3.77 6.34
CA ASN A 7 25.64 2.72 5.39
C ASN A 7 24.94 1.38 5.66
N ILE A 8 23.74 1.42 6.24
CA ILE A 8 22.82 0.28 6.14
C ILE A 8 22.33 0.32 4.69
N LYS A 9 22.74 -0.63 3.86
CA LYS A 9 22.19 -0.82 2.51
C LYS A 9 20.68 -1.03 2.65
N VAL A 10 19.92 0.04 2.51
CA VAL A 10 18.47 -0.03 2.44
C VAL A 10 18.12 -0.59 1.07
N PRO A 11 17.25 -1.62 0.99
CA PRO A 11 16.77 -2.11 -0.30
C PRO A 11 16.11 -0.96 -1.09
N PRO A 12 16.13 -0.99 -2.43
CA PRO A 12 15.40 -0.01 -3.22
C PRO A 12 13.91 -0.05 -2.85
N GLN A 13 13.38 1.10 -2.43
CA GLN A 13 12.00 1.26 -1.98
C GLN A 13 11.49 2.65 -2.34
N ASP A 14 10.18 2.79 -2.54
CA ASP A 14 9.52 4.08 -2.72
C ASP A 14 8.26 4.15 -1.84
N ILE A 15 8.44 4.66 -0.63
CA ILE A 15 7.37 4.77 0.36
C ILE A 15 6.32 5.81 -0.03
N GLU A 16 6.68 6.80 -0.85
CA GLU A 16 5.75 7.85 -1.28
C GLU A 16 4.84 7.34 -2.40
N ALA A 17 5.39 6.54 -3.32
CA ALA A 17 4.61 5.81 -4.31
C ALA A 17 3.62 4.85 -3.64
N GLU A 18 4.05 4.07 -2.64
CA GLU A 18 3.15 3.16 -1.90
C GLU A 18 1.98 3.92 -1.25
N LYS A 19 2.24 5.06 -0.60
CA LYS A 19 1.17 5.89 -0.02
C LYS A 19 0.23 6.45 -1.08
N SER A 20 0.78 6.91 -2.20
CA SER A 20 0.01 7.48 -3.30
C SER A 20 -0.93 6.43 -3.90
N LEU A 21 -0.42 5.20 -4.09
CA LEU A 21 -1.22 4.07 -4.56
C LEU A 21 -2.37 3.75 -3.59
N LEU A 22 -2.08 3.59 -2.29
CA LEU A 22 -3.11 3.31 -1.29
C LEU A 22 -4.15 4.43 -1.22
N GLY A 23 -3.72 5.69 -1.28
CA GLY A 23 -4.62 6.83 -1.33
C GLY A 23 -5.52 6.81 -2.56
N SER A 24 -4.99 6.49 -3.75
CA SER A 24 -5.78 6.35 -4.97
C SER A 24 -6.83 5.23 -4.86
N LEU A 25 -6.49 4.10 -4.25
CA LEU A 25 -7.43 2.98 -4.04
C LEU A 25 -8.59 3.35 -3.11
N MET A 26 -8.36 4.21 -2.12
CA MET A 26 -9.41 4.72 -1.23
C MET A 26 -10.29 5.80 -1.88
N LEU A 27 -9.84 6.42 -2.97
CA LEU A 27 -10.59 7.45 -3.69
C LEU A 27 -11.43 6.87 -4.84
N GLU A 28 -10.91 5.85 -5.53
CA GLU A 28 -11.56 5.24 -6.70
C GLU A 28 -11.82 3.75 -6.44
N LYS A 29 -13.09 3.39 -6.20
CA LYS A 29 -13.52 2.00 -5.91
C LYS A 29 -13.13 0.99 -7.00
N GLU A 30 -13.09 1.42 -8.26
CA GLU A 30 -12.73 0.56 -9.41
C GLU A 30 -11.23 0.54 -9.72
N ALA A 31 -10.40 1.27 -8.98
CA ALA A 31 -8.96 1.25 -9.20
C ALA A 31 -8.36 -0.13 -8.86
N ILE A 32 -8.90 -0.82 -7.85
CA ILE A 32 -8.37 -2.12 -7.44
C ILE A 32 -8.52 -3.20 -8.51
N THR A 33 -9.62 -3.21 -9.29
CA THR A 33 -9.79 -4.18 -10.38
C THR A 33 -8.75 -4.05 -11.48
N LYS A 34 -8.12 -2.88 -11.61
CA LYS A 34 -7.07 -2.62 -12.61
C LYS A 34 -5.69 -3.13 -12.17
N ILE A 35 -5.47 -3.27 -10.86
CA ILE A 35 -4.15 -3.53 -10.27
C ILE A 35 -4.06 -4.83 -9.47
N ALA A 36 -5.18 -5.46 -9.12
CA ALA A 36 -5.23 -6.69 -8.30
C ALA A 36 -4.44 -7.86 -8.91
N ASP A 37 -4.34 -7.93 -10.25
CA ASP A 37 -3.56 -8.97 -10.94
C ASP A 37 -2.05 -8.68 -10.96
N ILE A 38 -1.65 -7.47 -10.60
CA ILE A 38 -0.28 -6.94 -10.75
C ILE A 38 0.40 -6.79 -9.39
N ILE A 39 -0.34 -6.34 -8.38
CA ILE A 39 0.20 -5.99 -7.05
C ILE A 39 -0.43 -6.89 -5.99
N ARG A 40 0.41 -7.43 -5.12
CA ARG A 40 0.02 -8.18 -3.92
C ARG A 40 0.36 -7.40 -2.66
N ALA A 41 -0.33 -7.70 -1.56
CA ALA A 41 -0.03 -7.11 -0.26
C ALA A 41 1.46 -7.25 0.11
N GLU A 42 2.10 -8.37 -0.25
CA GLU A 42 3.51 -8.65 0.03
C GLU A 42 4.51 -7.73 -0.70
N ASP A 43 4.09 -7.10 -1.79
CA ASP A 43 4.97 -6.24 -2.61
C ASP A 43 5.27 -4.89 -1.95
N PHE A 44 4.45 -4.47 -0.98
CA PHE A 44 4.70 -3.26 -0.21
C PHE A 44 5.85 -3.47 0.77
N TYR A 45 6.81 -2.55 0.78
CA TYR A 45 7.95 -2.60 1.68
C TYR A 45 7.54 -2.43 3.14
N LYS A 46 6.60 -1.50 3.40
CA LYS A 46 6.12 -1.27 4.77
C LYS A 46 5.02 -2.24 5.13
N ARG A 47 5.24 -3.01 6.20
CA ARG A 47 4.24 -3.92 6.77
C ARG A 47 2.88 -3.27 7.05
N ASN A 48 2.86 -2.01 7.49
CA ASN A 48 1.61 -1.27 7.67
C ASN A 48 0.85 -1.06 6.35
N HIS A 49 1.57 -0.82 5.25
CA HIS A 49 0.96 -0.67 3.93
C HIS A 49 0.45 -2.02 3.40
N GLN A 50 1.14 -3.12 3.68
CA GLN A 50 0.66 -4.47 3.40
C GLN A 50 -0.71 -4.72 4.07
N TYR A 51 -0.85 -4.38 5.36
CA TYR A 51 -2.11 -4.55 6.07
C TYR A 51 -3.24 -3.66 5.53
N ILE A 52 -2.91 -2.42 5.14
CA ILE A 52 -3.90 -1.52 4.53
C ILE A 52 -4.37 -2.12 3.20
N TYR A 53 -3.45 -2.55 2.34
CA TYR A 53 -3.81 -3.16 1.06
C TYR A 53 -4.66 -4.42 1.24
N GLN A 54 -4.29 -5.30 2.19
CA GLN A 54 -5.08 -6.49 2.50
C GLN A 54 -6.51 -6.14 2.94
N ALA A 55 -6.68 -5.14 3.79
CA ALA A 55 -8.01 -4.69 4.21
C ALA A 55 -8.82 -4.14 3.02
N ILE A 56 -8.16 -3.43 2.11
CA ILE A 56 -8.78 -2.95 0.86
C ILE A 56 -9.25 -4.14 0.01
N GLU A 57 -8.42 -5.18 -0.15
CA GLU A 57 -8.79 -6.40 -0.88
C GLU A 57 -9.97 -7.13 -0.23
N ASP A 58 -9.96 -7.26 1.10
CA ASP A 58 -11.02 -7.94 1.85
C ASP A 58 -12.37 -7.21 1.73
N LEU A 59 -12.37 -5.88 1.85
CA LEU A 59 -13.55 -5.03 1.65
C LEU A 59 -14.04 -5.09 0.20
N PHE A 60 -13.12 -5.08 -0.77
CA PHE A 60 -13.49 -5.24 -2.17
C PHE A 60 -14.13 -6.61 -2.45
N ALA A 61 -13.60 -7.68 -1.85
CA ALA A 61 -14.14 -9.03 -1.97
C ALA A 61 -15.51 -9.19 -1.28
N SER A 62 -15.77 -8.48 -0.19
CA SER A 62 -17.09 -8.44 0.47
C SER A 62 -18.11 -7.53 -0.25
N GLY A 63 -17.65 -6.76 -1.25
CA GLY A 63 -18.46 -5.78 -1.97
C GLY A 63 -18.69 -4.47 -1.20
N GLU A 64 -18.03 -4.31 -0.05
CA GLU A 64 -18.10 -3.12 0.78
C GLU A 64 -17.33 -1.94 0.15
N PRO A 65 -17.72 -0.70 0.45
CA PRO A 65 -16.96 0.46 0.03
C PRO A 65 -15.61 0.51 0.75
N VAL A 66 -14.55 0.71 -0.02
CA VAL A 66 -13.21 0.99 0.50
C VAL A 66 -13.11 2.49 0.72
N ASP A 67 -13.43 2.95 1.92
CA ASP A 67 -13.27 4.35 2.30
C ASP A 67 -12.72 4.49 3.73
N LEU A 68 -12.47 5.74 4.16
CA LEU A 68 -11.84 6.04 5.44
C LEU A 68 -12.80 5.91 6.65
N ILE A 69 -14.11 5.85 6.41
CA ILE A 69 -15.13 6.01 7.46
C ILE A 69 -15.88 4.71 7.75
N SER A 70 -16.07 3.86 6.73
CA SER A 70 -16.98 2.70 6.74
C SER A 70 -16.78 1.75 7.92
#